data_AF-A0A848KLE1-F1
#
_entry.id   AF-A0A848KLE1-F1
#
_cell.length_a   1.000
_cell.length_b   1.000
_cell.length_c   1.000
_cell.angle_alpha   90.00
_cell.angle_beta   90.00
_cell.angle_gamma   90.00
#
_symmetry.space_group_name_H-M   'P 1'
#
loop_
_entity.id
_entity.type
_entity.pdbx_description
1 polymer ?
#
loop_
_entity_poly.entity_id
_entity_poly.type
_entity_poly.pdbx_seq_one_letter_code
_entity_poly.pdbx_strand_id
1 'polypeptide(L)'
;MTTQYYDTAETTARLLSRIVKTSGVEPTERVAATLAELATITADERRMLAEIAGDESEMQDLTEVVADRYVAGETNADELLQQLALKARITGKERRRASNQITFRTSRAAGLALRKLGDGMITDIFGPWCESRVREAEDGAPLVVEGGQMLVWTAHNWERELSGHWRDHVEKFEKAGVLDSRTKGLAAVIRLRELKEDLDKTWMQVQDLRARGYLTASDDPTFDARRYFWAHPGKLPDAANEHVREAAWMAEAIVNGAGPCIRTAHEAIARQPVS
;
A
#
# COMPACT_ATOMS: atom_id res chain seq x y z
N MET A 1 -18.85 9.90 -17.30
CA MET A 1 -18.17 10.45 -16.10
C MET A 1 -18.24 9.40 -15.01
N THR A 2 -17.14 8.70 -14.75
CA THR A 2 -17.06 7.71 -13.68
C THR A 2 -16.96 8.46 -12.35
N THR A 3 -17.92 8.28 -11.44
CA THR A 3 -17.87 8.88 -10.10
C THR A 3 -16.63 8.36 -9.39
N GLN A 4 -15.61 9.21 -9.26
CA GLN A 4 -14.36 8.82 -8.62
C GLN A 4 -14.57 8.86 -7.11
N TYR A 5 -14.62 7.67 -6.49
CA TYR A 5 -14.66 7.54 -5.04
C TYR A 5 -13.28 7.87 -4.47
N TYR A 6 -13.24 8.75 -3.48
CA TYR A 6 -12.03 9.04 -2.71
C TYR A 6 -12.10 8.23 -1.41
N ASP A 7 -11.00 7.56 -1.06
CA ASP A 7 -10.80 7.01 0.28
C ASP A 7 -10.79 8.16 1.31
N THR A 8 -11.08 7.86 2.58
CA THR A 8 -10.95 8.89 3.64
C THR A 8 -9.50 9.35 3.77
N ALA A 9 -9.28 10.60 4.21
CA ALA A 9 -7.92 11.13 4.36
C ALA A 9 -7.05 10.24 5.26
N GLU A 10 -7.62 9.73 6.35
CA GLU A 10 -6.96 8.77 7.22
C GLU A 10 -6.60 7.46 6.51
N THR A 11 -7.49 6.92 5.67
CA THR A 11 -7.23 5.69 4.91
C THR A 11 -6.09 5.91 3.91
N THR A 12 -6.09 7.04 3.21
CA THR A 12 -5.01 7.43 2.28
C THR A 12 -3.66 7.60 3.01
N ALA A 13 -3.65 8.28 4.16
CA ALA A 13 -2.44 8.46 4.97
C ALA A 13 -1.88 7.12 5.48
N ARG A 14 -2.76 6.24 5.98
CA ARG A 14 -2.39 4.89 6.43
C ARG A 14 -1.87 4.03 5.28
N LEU A 15 -2.43 4.16 4.07
CA LEU A 15 -1.99 3.43 2.90
C LEU A 15 -0.53 3.74 2.57
N LEU A 16 -0.17 5.02 2.41
CA LEU A 16 1.21 5.42 2.09
C LEU A 16 2.18 5.08 3.24
N SER A 17 1.77 5.35 4.49
CA SER A 17 2.60 5.02 5.67
C SER A 17 2.89 3.53 5.77
N ARG A 18 1.89 2.69 5.48
CA ARG A 18 2.06 1.24 5.44
C ARG A 18 3.02 0.83 4.33
N ILE A 19 2.86 1.36 3.11
CA ILE A 19 3.75 1.07 1.96
C ILE A 19 5.20 1.35 2.32
N VAL A 20 5.50 2.55 2.85
CA VAL A 20 6.86 2.94 3.24
C VAL A 20 7.39 2.00 4.31
N LYS A 21 6.63 1.78 5.39
CA LYS A 21 7.04 0.90 6.49
C LYS A 21 7.30 -0.54 6.05
N THR A 22 6.46 -1.11 5.19
CA THR A 22 6.60 -2.50 4.74
C THR A 22 7.70 -2.67 3.71
N SER A 23 7.99 -1.64 2.92
CA SER A 23 9.07 -1.68 1.94
C SER A 23 10.46 -1.73 2.60
N GLY A 24 10.63 -1.08 3.75
CA GLY A 24 11.96 -0.90 4.36
C GLY A 24 12.90 -0.02 3.53
N VAL A 25 12.38 0.65 2.49
CA VAL A 25 13.12 1.64 1.70
C VAL A 25 13.04 2.98 2.44
N GLU A 26 14.20 3.64 2.59
CA GLU A 26 14.26 4.96 3.18
C GLU A 26 13.49 5.96 2.30
N PRO A 27 12.49 6.68 2.85
CA PRO A 27 11.68 7.59 2.05
C PRO A 27 12.53 8.75 1.53
N THR A 28 12.37 9.05 0.23
CA THR A 28 12.92 10.26 -0.38
C THR A 28 12.27 11.51 0.21
N GLU A 29 12.89 12.69 0.01
CA GLU A 29 12.32 13.97 0.43
C GLU A 29 10.89 14.18 -0.10
N ARG A 30 10.63 13.74 -1.34
CA ARG A 30 9.31 13.83 -1.97
C ARG A 30 8.28 12.96 -1.24
N VAL A 31 8.62 11.69 -0.94
CA VAL A 31 7.74 10.78 -0.19
C VAL A 31 7.50 11.31 1.23
N ALA A 32 8.56 11.78 1.90
CA ALA A 32 8.47 12.36 3.24
C ALA A 32 7.58 13.62 3.27
N ALA A 33 7.69 14.50 2.27
CA ALA A 33 6.84 15.67 2.13
C ALA A 33 5.36 15.28 1.93
N THR A 34 5.07 14.27 1.10
CA THR A 34 3.69 13.78 0.94
C THR A 34 3.15 13.15 2.22
N LEU A 35 3.96 12.40 2.97
CA LEU A 35 3.56 11.88 4.28
C LEU A 35 3.21 13.01 5.27
N ALA A 36 4.02 14.06 5.33
CA ALA A 36 3.77 15.23 6.18
C ALA A 36 2.51 16.00 5.75
N GLU A 37 2.28 16.15 4.44
CA GLU A 37 1.06 16.75 3.89
C GLU A 37 -0.18 15.94 4.27
N LEU A 38 -0.15 14.61 4.10
CA LEU A 38 -1.25 13.72 4.48
C LEU A 38 -1.53 13.72 5.99
N ALA A 39 -0.47 13.80 6.81
CA ALA A 39 -0.60 13.92 8.26
C ALA A 39 -1.30 15.25 8.65
N THR A 40 -0.93 16.34 7.99
CA THR A 40 -1.56 17.66 8.19
C THR A 40 -3.03 17.63 7.81
N ILE A 41 -3.37 17.10 6.62
CA ILE A 41 -4.77 16.96 6.16
C ILE A 41 -5.60 16.13 7.14
N THR A 42 -5.04 15.03 7.66
CA THR A 42 -5.72 14.16 8.64
C THR A 42 -5.92 14.86 9.98
N ALA A 43 -4.92 15.61 10.46
CA ALA A 43 -5.03 16.41 11.68
C ALA A 43 -6.09 17.52 11.53
N ASP A 44 -6.12 18.18 10.38
CA ASP A 44 -7.11 19.20 10.05
C ASP A 44 -8.53 18.63 9.98
N GLU A 45 -8.72 17.46 9.35
CA GLU A 45 -10.00 16.76 9.34
C GLU A 45 -10.48 16.47 10.77
N ARG A 46 -9.60 15.89 11.61
CA ARG A 46 -9.94 15.57 13.00
C ARG A 46 -10.28 16.82 13.81
N ARG A 47 -9.52 17.90 13.64
CA ARG A 47 -9.79 19.19 14.31
C ARG A 47 -11.13 19.77 13.89
N MET A 48 -11.40 19.88 12.59
CA MET A 48 -12.67 20.44 12.09
C MET A 48 -13.88 19.58 12.49
N LEU A 49 -13.74 18.25 12.50
CA LEU A 49 -14.80 17.36 12.98
C LEU A 49 -15.00 17.47 14.49
N ALA A 50 -13.92 17.63 15.26
CA ALA A 50 -13.99 17.85 16.70
C ALA A 50 -14.61 19.21 17.05
N GLU A 51 -14.38 20.28 16.28
CA GLU A 51 -15.06 21.57 16.45
C GLU A 51 -16.57 21.43 16.26
N ILE A 52 -17.01 20.74 15.21
CA ILE A 52 -18.45 20.46 14.97
C ILE A 52 -19.08 19.61 16.08
N ALA A 53 -18.30 18.71 16.68
CA ALA A 53 -18.75 17.86 17.78
C ALA A 53 -18.70 18.56 19.15
N GLY A 54 -17.71 19.43 19.40
CA GLY A 54 -17.58 20.22 20.62
C GLY A 54 -18.72 21.22 20.78
N ASP A 55 -19.17 21.80 19.66
CA ASP A 55 -20.40 22.59 19.60
C ASP A 55 -21.62 21.81 20.14
N GLU A 56 -21.64 20.46 20.11
CA GLU A 56 -22.74 19.66 20.63
C GLU A 56 -22.78 19.60 22.17
N SER A 57 -21.61 19.47 22.81
CA SER A 57 -21.50 19.45 24.28
C SER A 57 -21.77 20.84 24.85
N GLU A 58 -21.18 21.89 24.27
CA GLU A 58 -21.45 23.27 24.68
C GLU A 58 -22.93 23.64 24.46
N MET A 59 -23.57 23.12 23.41
CA MET A 59 -25.01 23.30 23.18
C MET A 59 -25.88 22.53 24.19
N GLN A 60 -25.50 21.31 24.60
CA GLN A 60 -26.20 20.57 25.66
C GLN A 60 -26.10 21.30 27.00
N ASP A 61 -24.89 21.71 27.39
CA ASP A 61 -24.64 22.43 28.64
C ASP A 61 -25.36 23.79 28.66
N LEU A 62 -25.37 24.51 27.53
CA LEU A 62 -26.13 25.76 27.39
C LEU A 62 -27.64 25.55 27.42
N THR A 63 -28.15 24.40 26.94
CA THR A 63 -29.59 24.09 27.01
C THR A 63 -30.00 23.83 28.45
N GLU A 64 -29.17 23.14 29.24
CA GLU A 64 -29.38 22.99 30.69
C GLU A 64 -29.31 24.35 31.41
N VAL A 65 -28.29 25.16 31.15
CA VAL A 65 -28.15 26.51 31.77
C VAL A 65 -29.31 27.44 31.41
N VAL A 66 -29.79 27.40 30.18
CA VAL A 66 -30.93 28.21 29.72
C VAL A 66 -32.25 27.69 30.31
N ALA A 67 -32.41 26.36 30.45
CA ALA A 67 -33.54 25.76 31.16
C ALA A 67 -33.53 26.10 32.66
N ASP A 68 -32.38 26.10 33.31
CA ASP A 68 -32.21 26.49 34.72
C ASP A 68 -32.58 27.96 34.94
N ARG A 69 -32.18 28.85 34.03
CA ARG A 69 -32.56 30.28 34.06
C ARG A 69 -34.05 30.51 33.83
N TYR A 70 -34.69 29.68 33.01
CA TYR A 70 -36.15 29.71 32.86
C TYR A 70 -36.87 29.28 34.13
N VAL A 71 -36.41 28.20 34.78
CA VAL A 71 -36.95 27.72 36.05
C VAL A 71 -36.71 28.74 37.18
N ALA A 72 -35.58 29.45 37.16
CA ALA A 72 -35.27 30.53 38.09
C ALA A 72 -36.06 31.84 37.83
N GLY A 73 -36.83 31.93 36.74
CA GLY A 73 -37.61 33.11 36.37
C GLY A 73 -36.78 34.29 35.84
N GLU A 74 -35.52 34.05 35.47
CA GLU A 74 -34.58 35.08 34.96
C GLU A 74 -34.79 35.41 33.47
N THR A 75 -35.54 34.59 32.75
CA THR A 75 -35.85 34.73 31.31
C THR A 75 -37.29 34.31 31.04
N ASN A 76 -37.97 34.98 30.11
CA ASN A 76 -39.33 34.61 29.70
C ASN A 76 -39.32 33.53 28.58
N ALA A 77 -40.46 32.88 28.36
CA ALA A 77 -40.58 31.75 27.43
C ALA A 77 -40.30 32.13 25.96
N ASP A 78 -40.59 33.37 25.56
CA ASP A 78 -40.38 33.85 24.19
C ASP A 78 -38.90 34.16 23.91
N GLU A 79 -38.18 34.76 24.87
CA GLU A 79 -36.72 34.94 24.79
C GLU A 79 -35.99 33.60 24.80
N LEU A 80 -36.48 32.64 25.60
CA LEU A 80 -35.99 31.26 25.62
C LEU A 80 -36.09 30.61 24.24
N LEU A 81 -37.28 30.69 23.63
CA LEU A 81 -37.56 30.11 22.33
C LEU A 81 -36.79 30.81 21.20
N GLN A 82 -36.59 32.13 21.26
CA GLN A 82 -35.76 32.85 20.28
C GLN A 82 -34.28 32.50 20.40
N GLN A 83 -33.73 32.39 21.62
CA GLN A 83 -32.32 32.01 21.84
C GLN A 83 -32.07 30.56 21.46
N LEU A 84 -32.99 29.65 21.83
CA LEU A 84 -32.97 28.27 21.38
C LEU A 84 -33.16 28.17 19.86
N ALA A 85 -34.02 28.96 19.22
CA ALA A 85 -34.23 28.92 17.76
C ALA A 85 -33.05 29.50 16.93
N LEU A 86 -32.38 30.54 17.43
CA LEU A 86 -31.19 31.11 16.79
C LEU A 86 -29.99 30.15 16.83
N LYS A 87 -29.89 29.33 17.89
CA LYS A 87 -28.80 28.36 18.07
C LYS A 87 -29.15 26.94 17.58
N ALA A 88 -30.41 26.52 17.67
CA ALA A 88 -30.94 25.30 17.03
C ALA A 88 -30.98 25.38 15.51
N ARG A 89 -30.66 26.55 14.92
CA ARG A 89 -30.55 26.73 13.47
C ARG A 89 -29.60 25.73 12.82
N ILE A 90 -28.52 25.31 13.49
CA ILE A 90 -27.71 24.18 12.99
C ILE A 90 -28.35 22.86 13.41
N THR A 91 -29.39 22.48 12.67
CA THR A 91 -30.05 21.18 12.85
C THR A 91 -29.04 20.03 12.73
N GLY A 92 -29.30 18.86 13.34
CA GLY A 92 -28.46 17.68 13.18
C GLY A 92 -28.24 17.28 11.69
N LYS A 93 -29.19 17.65 10.82
CA LYS A 93 -29.06 17.52 9.36
C LYS A 93 -28.01 18.46 8.77
N GLU A 94 -27.92 19.70 9.22
CA GLU A 94 -26.92 20.67 8.79
C GLU A 94 -25.52 20.31 9.30
N ARG A 95 -25.40 19.82 10.54
CA ARG A 95 -24.13 19.27 11.07
C ARG A 95 -23.65 18.06 10.26
N ARG A 96 -24.54 17.10 10.01
CA ARG A 96 -24.21 15.94 9.15
C ARG A 96 -23.78 16.37 7.76
N ARG A 97 -24.43 17.40 7.19
CA ARG A 97 -24.04 17.98 5.90
C ARG A 97 -22.64 18.62 5.96
N ALA A 98 -22.34 19.39 7.00
CA ALA A 98 -21.03 20.02 7.20
C ALA A 98 -19.91 18.98 7.39
N SER A 99 -20.13 17.98 8.25
CA SER A 99 -19.20 16.86 8.46
C SER A 99 -18.95 16.10 7.14
N ASN A 100 -20.00 15.73 6.41
CA ASN A 100 -19.85 15.07 5.10
C ASN A 100 -19.06 15.95 4.10
N GLN A 101 -19.26 17.27 4.14
CA GLN A 101 -18.56 18.20 3.26
C GLN A 101 -17.08 18.34 3.64
N ILE A 102 -16.75 18.35 4.94
CA ILE A 102 -15.36 18.34 5.44
C ILE A 102 -14.67 17.04 5.03
N THR A 103 -15.28 15.88 5.31
CA THR A 103 -14.73 14.58 4.92
C THR A 103 -14.57 14.48 3.41
N PHE A 104 -15.54 14.96 2.61
CA PHE A 104 -15.39 14.96 1.16
C PHE A 104 -14.22 15.84 0.69
N ARG A 105 -14.07 17.05 1.23
CA ARG A 105 -13.00 17.99 0.85
C ARG A 105 -11.62 17.48 1.24
N THR A 106 -11.48 16.96 2.46
CA THR A 106 -10.21 16.44 2.99
C THR A 106 -9.84 15.12 2.32
N SER A 107 -10.78 14.19 2.10
CA SER A 107 -10.59 12.99 1.28
C SER A 107 -10.10 13.34 -0.14
N ARG A 108 -10.72 14.34 -0.77
CA ARG A 108 -10.28 14.82 -2.09
C ARG A 108 -8.87 15.41 -2.04
N ALA A 109 -8.55 16.23 -1.04
CA ALA A 109 -7.22 16.81 -0.87
C ALA A 109 -6.15 15.73 -0.66
N ALA A 110 -6.42 14.74 0.20
CA ALA A 110 -5.53 13.60 0.44
C ALA A 110 -5.32 12.77 -0.83
N GLY A 111 -6.40 12.47 -1.57
CA GLY A 111 -6.30 11.78 -2.85
C GLY A 111 -5.48 12.56 -3.88
N LEU A 112 -5.61 13.88 -3.94
CA LEU A 112 -4.81 14.74 -4.83
C LEU A 112 -3.33 14.77 -4.43
N ALA A 113 -3.01 14.84 -3.13
CA ALA A 113 -1.64 14.76 -2.64
C ALA A 113 -0.98 13.43 -3.07
N LEU A 114 -1.69 12.31 -2.91
CA LEU A 114 -1.20 11.00 -3.33
C LEU A 114 -1.05 10.88 -4.85
N ARG A 115 -1.96 11.47 -5.65
CA ARG A 115 -1.82 11.53 -7.13
C ARG A 115 -0.65 12.39 -7.58
N LYS A 116 -0.37 13.49 -6.86
CA LYS A 116 0.78 14.36 -7.13
C LYS A 116 2.09 13.61 -6.90
N LEU A 117 2.15 12.75 -5.88
CA LEU A 117 3.25 11.80 -5.73
C LEU A 117 3.28 10.82 -6.90
N GLY A 118 2.13 10.21 -7.23
CA GLY A 118 1.92 9.46 -8.46
C GLY A 118 2.95 8.36 -8.69
N ASP A 119 3.49 8.30 -9.90
CA ASP A 119 4.58 7.41 -10.30
C ASP A 119 5.89 7.63 -9.51
N GLY A 120 5.95 8.70 -8.71
CA GLY A 120 6.94 8.86 -7.65
C GLY A 120 6.95 7.72 -6.65
N MET A 121 5.80 7.10 -6.34
CA MET A 121 5.76 5.88 -5.51
C MET A 121 6.52 4.71 -6.16
N ILE A 122 6.51 4.64 -7.49
CA ILE A 122 7.22 3.57 -8.22
C ILE A 122 8.72 3.84 -8.19
N THR A 123 9.11 5.06 -8.55
CA THR A 123 10.54 5.45 -8.64
C THR A 123 11.22 5.55 -7.27
N ASP A 124 10.52 5.96 -6.23
CA ASP A 124 11.11 6.22 -4.91
C ASP A 124 10.95 5.07 -3.92
N ILE A 125 10.01 4.14 -4.14
CA ILE A 125 9.69 3.07 -3.18
C ILE A 125 9.67 1.70 -3.84
N PHE A 126 8.69 1.45 -4.72
CA PHE A 126 8.43 0.10 -5.21
C PHE A 126 9.54 -0.44 -6.11
N GLY A 127 10.11 0.40 -6.97
CA GLY A 127 11.24 0.07 -7.84
C GLY A 127 12.47 -0.33 -7.02
N PRO A 128 13.01 0.56 -6.16
CA PRO A 128 14.15 0.25 -5.30
C PRO A 128 13.94 -0.99 -4.41
N TRP A 129 12.73 -1.14 -3.85
CA TRP A 129 12.37 -2.34 -3.10
C TRP A 129 12.48 -3.60 -3.96
N CYS A 130 11.86 -3.60 -5.15
CA CYS A 130 11.86 -4.74 -6.05
C CYS A 130 13.29 -5.07 -6.53
N GLU A 131 14.11 -4.07 -6.84
CA GLU A 131 15.51 -4.26 -7.22
C GLU A 131 16.34 -4.90 -6.10
N SER A 132 16.18 -4.46 -4.85
CA SER A 132 16.84 -5.09 -3.70
C SER A 132 16.44 -6.56 -3.57
N ARG A 133 15.15 -6.84 -3.74
CA ARG A 133 14.58 -8.18 -3.67
C ARG A 133 15.07 -9.11 -4.78
N VAL A 134 15.19 -8.61 -6.00
CA VAL A 134 15.73 -9.38 -7.13
C VAL A 134 17.22 -9.67 -6.91
N ARG A 135 17.99 -8.68 -6.46
CA ARG A 135 19.42 -8.87 -6.16
C ARG A 135 19.66 -9.96 -5.12
N GLU A 136 18.83 -10.05 -4.09
CA GLU A 136 18.89 -11.14 -3.10
C GLU A 136 18.67 -12.53 -3.75
N ALA A 137 17.88 -12.61 -4.81
CA ALA A 137 17.53 -13.86 -5.48
C ALA A 137 18.47 -14.25 -6.62
N GLU A 138 19.24 -13.31 -7.18
CA GLU A 138 20.13 -13.54 -8.33
C GLU A 138 21.20 -14.61 -8.04
N ASP A 139 21.77 -14.62 -6.82
CA ASP A 139 22.79 -15.61 -6.44
C ASP A 139 22.20 -17.02 -6.24
N GLY A 140 20.93 -17.11 -5.80
CA GLY A 140 20.26 -18.36 -5.48
C GLY A 140 19.55 -19.00 -6.68
N ALA A 141 19.09 -18.19 -7.64
CA ALA A 141 18.31 -18.67 -8.77
C ALA A 141 19.04 -19.74 -9.63
N PRO A 142 20.34 -19.60 -9.97
CA PRO A 142 21.06 -20.64 -10.72
C PRO A 142 21.09 -21.99 -9.98
N LEU A 143 21.26 -21.98 -8.65
CA LEU A 143 21.27 -23.20 -7.84
C LEU A 143 19.92 -23.92 -7.89
N VAL A 144 18.82 -23.15 -7.90
CA VAL A 144 17.47 -23.70 -7.99
C VAL A 144 17.20 -24.28 -9.38
N VAL A 145 17.63 -23.59 -10.44
CA VAL A 145 17.49 -24.10 -11.81
C VAL A 145 18.30 -25.39 -12.01
N GLU A 146 19.55 -25.43 -11.54
CA GLU A 146 20.40 -26.62 -11.62
C GLU A 146 19.82 -27.80 -10.81
N GLY A 147 19.34 -27.55 -9.59
CA GLY A 147 18.77 -28.58 -8.72
C GLY A 147 17.39 -29.10 -9.17
N GLY A 148 16.68 -28.36 -10.02
CA GLY A 148 15.41 -28.74 -10.60
C GLY A 148 14.32 -29.09 -9.58
N GLN A 149 13.36 -29.95 -9.97
CA GLN A 149 12.22 -30.28 -9.11
C GLN A 149 12.60 -31.00 -7.81
N MET A 150 13.68 -31.80 -7.87
CA MET A 150 14.13 -32.59 -6.74
C MET A 150 14.57 -31.67 -5.60
N LEU A 151 15.32 -30.61 -5.92
CA LEU A 151 15.73 -29.62 -4.94
C LEU A 151 14.53 -28.88 -4.34
N VAL A 152 13.53 -28.52 -5.15
CA VAL A 152 12.31 -27.87 -4.67
C VAL A 152 11.54 -28.75 -3.68
N TRP A 153 11.35 -30.02 -4.02
CA TRP A 153 10.68 -30.98 -3.14
C TRP A 153 11.47 -31.20 -1.84
N THR A 154 12.79 -31.31 -1.94
CA THR A 154 13.67 -31.47 -0.78
C THR A 154 13.59 -30.24 0.14
N ALA A 155 13.56 -29.03 -0.43
CA ALA A 155 13.46 -27.80 0.35
C ALA A 155 12.13 -27.72 1.11
N HIS A 156 11.02 -28.18 0.51
CA HIS A 156 9.72 -28.26 1.20
C HIS A 156 9.76 -29.21 2.41
N ASN A 157 10.39 -30.38 2.27
CA ASN A 157 10.53 -31.31 3.40
C ASN A 157 11.46 -30.74 4.48
N TRP A 158 12.56 -30.12 4.07
CA TRP A 158 13.52 -29.49 4.98
C TRP A 158 12.90 -28.35 5.79
N GLU A 159 12.08 -27.50 5.16
CA GLU A 159 11.33 -26.44 5.83
C GLU A 159 10.37 -26.99 6.89
N ARG A 160 9.68 -28.10 6.59
CA ARG A 160 8.79 -28.80 7.52
C ARG A 160 9.54 -29.42 8.69
N GLU A 161 10.66 -30.09 8.43
CA GLU A 161 11.51 -30.71 9.46
C GLU A 161 12.04 -29.66 10.44
N LEU A 162 12.44 -28.50 9.94
CA LEU A 162 12.92 -27.39 10.76
C LEU A 162 11.81 -26.53 11.37
N SER A 163 10.54 -26.91 11.22
CA SER A 163 9.38 -26.18 11.74
C SER A 163 9.38 -24.68 11.37
N GLY A 164 9.89 -24.33 10.19
CA GLY A 164 10.02 -22.94 9.74
C GLY A 164 11.24 -22.17 10.27
N HIS A 165 12.07 -22.75 11.15
CA HIS A 165 13.30 -22.13 11.67
C HIS A 165 14.52 -22.33 10.76
N TRP A 166 14.30 -22.45 9.45
CA TRP A 166 15.36 -22.72 8.48
C TRP A 166 16.40 -21.59 8.43
N ARG A 167 15.99 -20.33 8.65
CA ARG A 167 16.89 -19.16 8.63
C ARG A 167 17.95 -19.23 9.74
N ASP A 168 17.54 -19.55 10.96
CA ASP A 168 18.45 -19.71 12.10
C ASP A 168 19.48 -20.82 11.82
N HIS A 169 19.02 -21.86 11.12
CA HIS A 169 19.88 -22.96 10.69
C HIS A 169 20.91 -22.48 9.66
N VAL A 170 20.47 -21.83 8.56
CA VAL A 170 21.37 -21.29 7.53
C VAL A 170 22.39 -20.33 8.13
N GLU A 171 21.94 -19.38 8.95
CA GLU A 171 22.81 -18.39 9.58
C GLU A 171 23.87 -19.05 10.46
N LYS A 172 23.50 -20.10 11.21
CA LYS A 172 24.44 -20.86 12.04
C LYS A 172 25.52 -21.55 11.19
N PHE A 173 25.14 -22.19 10.09
CA PHE A 173 26.09 -22.88 9.21
C PHE A 173 26.94 -21.92 8.38
N GLU A 174 26.38 -20.79 7.97
CA GLU A 174 27.09 -19.72 7.26
C GLU A 174 28.14 -19.07 8.16
N LYS A 175 27.78 -18.70 9.40
CA LYS A 175 28.73 -18.17 10.40
C LYS A 175 29.85 -19.15 10.72
N ALA A 176 29.57 -20.45 10.65
CA ALA A 176 30.55 -21.49 10.86
C ALA A 176 31.38 -21.82 9.60
N GLY A 177 31.13 -21.19 8.45
CA GLY A 177 31.87 -21.39 7.20
C GLY A 177 31.70 -22.78 6.57
N VAL A 178 30.66 -23.51 6.97
CA VAL A 178 30.42 -24.93 6.58
C VAL A 178 29.15 -25.12 5.76
N LEU A 179 28.56 -24.04 5.25
CA LEU A 179 27.35 -24.11 4.45
C LEU A 179 27.66 -24.69 3.06
N ASP A 180 27.26 -25.95 2.83
CA ASP A 180 27.47 -26.64 1.56
C ASP A 180 26.54 -26.15 0.44
N SER A 181 26.86 -26.51 -0.80
CA SER A 181 26.09 -26.15 -2.01
C SER A 181 24.63 -26.62 -1.93
N ARG A 182 24.39 -27.80 -1.35
CA ARG A 182 23.04 -28.35 -1.23
C ARG A 182 22.18 -27.49 -0.31
N THR A 183 22.68 -27.16 0.88
CA THR A 183 21.99 -26.34 1.88
C THR A 183 21.76 -24.92 1.35
N LYS A 184 22.72 -24.35 0.61
CA LYS A 184 22.52 -23.09 -0.13
C LYS A 184 21.37 -23.19 -1.14
N GLY A 185 21.32 -24.28 -1.91
CA GLY A 185 20.22 -24.51 -2.85
C GLY A 185 18.86 -24.64 -2.16
N LEU A 186 18.78 -25.36 -1.03
CA LEU A 186 17.54 -25.50 -0.25
C LEU A 186 17.07 -24.14 0.31
N ALA A 187 17.99 -23.38 0.88
CA ALA A 187 17.74 -22.02 1.38
C ALA A 187 17.26 -21.08 0.25
N ALA A 188 17.90 -21.16 -0.92
CA ALA A 188 17.53 -20.38 -2.10
C ALA A 188 16.09 -20.70 -2.57
N VAL A 189 15.68 -21.97 -2.58
CA VAL A 189 14.29 -22.34 -2.92
C VAL A 189 13.29 -21.67 -1.98
N ILE A 190 13.51 -21.76 -0.67
CA ILE A 190 12.57 -21.20 0.31
C ILE A 190 12.53 -19.68 0.15
N ARG A 191 13.70 -19.03 0.02
CA ARG A 191 13.78 -17.58 -0.17
C ARG A 191 13.08 -17.11 -1.45
N LEU A 192 13.23 -17.83 -2.56
CA LEU A 192 12.55 -17.52 -3.82
C LEU A 192 11.02 -17.67 -3.71
N ARG A 193 10.53 -18.61 -2.91
CA ARG A 193 9.09 -18.76 -2.64
C ARG A 193 8.56 -17.59 -1.83
N GLU A 194 9.21 -17.24 -0.72
CA GLU A 194 8.86 -16.06 0.07
C GLU A 194 8.89 -14.78 -0.80
N LEU A 195 9.90 -14.68 -1.67
CA LEU A 195 10.02 -13.56 -2.58
C LEU A 195 8.86 -13.48 -3.58
N LYS A 196 8.46 -14.60 -4.17
CA LYS A 196 7.30 -14.67 -5.08
C LYS A 196 6.04 -14.16 -4.39
N GLU A 197 5.78 -14.61 -3.17
CA GLU A 197 4.62 -14.16 -2.39
C GLU A 197 4.64 -12.65 -2.10
N ASP A 198 5.81 -12.13 -1.74
CA ASP A 198 5.99 -10.69 -1.47
C ASP A 198 5.82 -9.85 -2.75
N LEU A 199 6.35 -10.33 -3.88
CA LEU A 199 6.19 -9.72 -5.20
C LEU A 199 4.72 -9.71 -5.62
N ASP A 200 4.00 -10.83 -5.50
CA ASP A 200 2.59 -10.92 -5.88
C ASP A 200 1.72 -9.95 -5.08
N LYS A 201 1.92 -9.89 -3.75
CA LYS A 201 1.23 -8.91 -2.88
C LYS A 201 1.50 -7.47 -3.32
N THR A 202 2.75 -7.17 -3.64
CA THR A 202 3.17 -5.82 -4.04
C THR A 202 2.65 -5.46 -5.43
N TRP A 203 2.68 -6.39 -6.37
CA TRP A 203 2.12 -6.20 -7.71
C TRP A 203 0.62 -5.97 -7.67
N MET A 204 -0.12 -6.74 -6.86
CA MET A 204 -1.54 -6.50 -6.61
C MET A 204 -1.78 -5.11 -6.04
N GLN A 205 -0.95 -4.66 -5.08
CA GLN A 205 -1.07 -3.32 -4.51
C GLN A 205 -0.80 -2.22 -5.56
N VAL A 206 0.22 -2.38 -6.41
CA VAL A 206 0.51 -1.45 -7.50
C VAL A 206 -0.63 -1.42 -8.52
N GLN A 207 -1.22 -2.57 -8.86
CA GLN A 207 -2.38 -2.62 -9.74
C GLN A 207 -3.60 -1.93 -9.13
N ASP A 208 -3.87 -2.11 -7.84
CA ASP A 208 -4.95 -1.42 -7.13
C ASP A 208 -4.75 0.10 -7.15
N LEU A 209 -3.51 0.57 -6.91
CA LEU A 209 -3.17 2.00 -7.01
C LEU A 209 -3.39 2.56 -8.43
N ARG A 210 -3.09 1.77 -9.48
CA ARG A 210 -3.39 2.12 -10.89
C ARG A 210 -4.89 2.17 -11.14
N ALA A 211 -5.65 1.18 -10.68
CA ALA A 211 -7.10 1.11 -10.84
C ALA A 211 -7.82 2.28 -10.16
N ARG A 212 -7.30 2.75 -9.02
CA ARG A 212 -7.81 3.95 -8.31
C ARG A 212 -7.38 5.27 -8.97
N GLY A 213 -6.48 5.23 -9.95
CA GLY A 213 -5.93 6.40 -10.62
C GLY A 213 -4.93 7.19 -9.77
N TYR A 214 -4.29 6.53 -8.79
CA TYR A 214 -3.15 7.10 -8.07
C TYR A 214 -1.86 6.94 -8.85
N LEU A 215 -1.72 5.87 -9.63
CA LEU A 215 -0.60 5.64 -10.54
C LEU A 215 -1.05 5.77 -11.99
N THR A 216 -0.16 6.25 -12.85
CA THR A 216 -0.44 6.41 -14.29
C THR A 216 -0.51 5.04 -14.93
N ALA A 217 -1.61 4.68 -15.62
CA ALA A 217 -1.71 3.46 -16.41
C ALA A 217 -1.65 3.75 -17.91
N SER A 218 -1.37 2.72 -18.71
CA SER A 218 -1.51 2.75 -20.16
C SER A 218 -2.99 2.90 -20.55
N ASP A 219 -3.26 3.81 -21.48
CA ASP A 219 -4.61 4.01 -22.05
C ASP A 219 -4.94 2.99 -23.16
N ASP A 220 -3.94 2.23 -23.62
CA ASP A 220 -4.12 1.18 -24.63
C ASP A 220 -4.74 -0.09 -24.01
N PRO A 221 -5.96 -0.51 -24.42
CA PRO A 221 -6.62 -1.71 -23.89
C PRO A 221 -5.94 -3.02 -24.30
N THR A 222 -5.05 -2.99 -25.30
CA THR A 222 -4.27 -4.14 -25.75
C THR A 222 -2.89 -4.22 -25.08
N PHE A 223 -2.59 -3.30 -24.17
CA PHE A 223 -1.33 -3.25 -23.46
C PHE A 223 -1.08 -4.50 -22.61
N ASP A 224 0.06 -5.18 -22.83
CA ASP A 224 0.48 -6.31 -22.00
C ASP A 224 0.91 -5.84 -20.60
N ALA A 225 0.02 -6.03 -19.62
CA ALA A 225 0.24 -5.64 -18.23
C ALA A 225 1.49 -6.25 -17.59
N ARG A 226 2.01 -7.38 -18.10
CA ARG A 226 3.25 -7.98 -17.59
C ARG A 226 4.45 -7.05 -17.74
N ARG A 227 4.39 -6.09 -18.67
CA ARG A 227 5.45 -5.08 -18.87
C ARG A 227 5.66 -4.15 -17.67
N TYR A 228 4.66 -4.00 -16.80
CA TYR A 228 4.82 -3.29 -15.54
C TYR A 228 5.69 -4.06 -14.54
N PHE A 229 5.66 -5.40 -14.61
CA PHE A 229 6.12 -6.27 -13.53
C PHE A 229 7.33 -7.13 -13.89
N TRP A 230 7.70 -7.18 -15.17
CA TRP A 230 8.78 -8.01 -15.66
C TRP A 230 9.72 -7.24 -16.58
N ALA A 231 11.02 -7.42 -16.34
CA ALA A 231 12.06 -6.72 -17.06
C ALA A 231 11.96 -6.98 -18.58
N HIS A 232 11.79 -8.26 -18.92
CA HIS A 232 11.66 -8.78 -20.28
C HIS A 232 10.57 -9.87 -20.33
N PRO A 233 9.28 -9.51 -20.49
CA PRO A 233 8.17 -10.48 -20.44
C PRO A 233 8.27 -11.60 -21.49
N GLY A 234 8.92 -11.36 -22.63
CA GLY A 234 9.13 -12.38 -23.67
C GLY A 234 10.16 -13.46 -23.31
N LYS A 235 10.87 -13.32 -22.18
CA LYS A 235 11.81 -14.30 -21.65
C LYS A 235 11.24 -15.11 -20.48
N LEU A 236 9.96 -14.92 -20.17
CA LEU A 236 9.28 -15.68 -19.12
C LEU A 236 9.21 -17.16 -19.49
N PRO A 237 9.41 -18.07 -18.52
CA PRO A 237 9.12 -19.49 -18.72
C PRO A 237 7.63 -19.71 -18.97
N ASP A 238 7.27 -20.90 -19.45
CA ASP A 238 5.88 -21.26 -19.73
C ASP A 238 4.99 -21.09 -18.49
N ALA A 239 3.96 -20.25 -18.61
CA ALA A 239 3.01 -19.95 -17.55
C ALA A 239 2.17 -21.16 -17.13
N ALA A 240 2.02 -22.18 -17.99
CA ALA A 240 1.31 -23.41 -17.65
C ALA A 240 1.91 -24.13 -16.43
N ASN A 241 3.18 -23.88 -16.12
CA ASN A 241 3.90 -24.51 -15.02
C ASN A 241 4.12 -23.60 -13.81
N GLU A 242 3.66 -22.34 -13.85
CA GLU A 242 3.93 -21.34 -12.79
C GLU A 242 3.43 -21.83 -11.42
N HIS A 243 2.16 -22.17 -11.30
CA HIS A 243 1.53 -22.58 -10.03
C HIS A 243 2.03 -23.93 -9.49
N VAL A 244 2.58 -24.78 -10.35
CA VAL A 244 3.06 -26.12 -9.96
C VAL A 244 4.51 -26.07 -9.46
N ARG A 245 5.25 -25.04 -9.88
CA ARG A 245 6.71 -24.96 -9.69
C ARG A 245 7.16 -23.54 -9.34
N GLU A 246 6.38 -22.79 -8.57
CA GLU A 246 6.52 -21.34 -8.37
C GLU A 246 7.96 -20.86 -8.13
N ALA A 247 8.68 -21.48 -7.18
CA ALA A 247 10.07 -21.11 -6.88
C ALA A 247 11.04 -21.42 -8.05
N ALA A 248 10.86 -22.56 -8.73
CA ALA A 248 11.69 -22.92 -9.87
C ALA A 248 11.35 -22.07 -11.11
N TRP A 249 10.08 -21.76 -11.32
CA TRP A 249 9.62 -20.88 -12.39
C TRP A 249 10.17 -19.46 -12.20
N MET A 250 10.13 -18.93 -10.97
CA MET A 250 10.72 -17.63 -10.64
C MET A 250 12.25 -17.64 -10.85
N ALA A 251 12.93 -18.71 -10.41
CA ALA A 251 14.37 -18.87 -10.63
C ALA A 251 14.73 -18.87 -12.13
N GLU A 252 13.98 -19.63 -12.94
CA GLU A 252 14.16 -19.71 -14.38
C GLU A 252 13.89 -18.35 -15.05
N ALA A 253 12.86 -17.63 -14.62
CA ALA A 253 12.58 -16.28 -15.09
C ALA A 253 13.74 -15.31 -14.80
N ILE A 254 14.34 -15.38 -13.62
CA ILE A 254 15.51 -14.56 -13.25
C ILE A 254 16.72 -14.94 -14.12
N VAL A 255 17.05 -16.23 -14.23
CA VAL A 255 18.19 -16.73 -15.01
C VAL A 255 18.05 -16.39 -16.50
N ASN A 256 16.84 -16.46 -17.06
CA ASN A 256 16.58 -16.06 -18.44
C ASN A 256 16.68 -14.53 -18.65
N GLY A 257 16.81 -13.74 -17.58
CA GLY A 257 16.84 -12.29 -17.62
C GLY A 257 15.46 -11.67 -17.83
N ALA A 258 14.38 -12.39 -17.49
CA ALA A 258 13.03 -11.83 -17.44
C ALA A 258 12.78 -10.98 -16.20
N GLY A 259 13.53 -11.23 -15.10
CA GLY A 259 13.71 -10.42 -13.88
C GLY A 259 12.48 -9.65 -13.38
N PRO A 260 11.93 -9.96 -12.19
CA PRO A 260 10.87 -9.15 -11.59
C PRO A 260 11.24 -7.67 -11.56
N CYS A 261 10.28 -6.79 -11.79
CA CYS A 261 10.48 -5.36 -11.64
C CYS A 261 9.17 -4.68 -11.27
N ILE A 262 9.20 -3.36 -11.04
CA ILE A 262 8.01 -2.52 -10.96
C ILE A 262 8.31 -1.24 -11.74
N ARG A 263 7.48 -0.93 -12.74
CA ARG A 263 7.67 0.20 -13.65
C ARG A 263 6.53 1.21 -13.63
N THR A 264 6.87 2.44 -14.00
CA THR A 264 5.90 3.47 -14.41
C THR A 264 5.25 3.09 -15.75
N ALA A 265 4.13 3.72 -16.12
CA ALA A 265 3.54 3.48 -17.43
C ALA A 265 4.44 3.92 -18.58
N HIS A 266 5.10 5.07 -18.42
CA HIS A 266 6.03 5.58 -19.41
C HIS A 266 7.16 4.56 -19.71
N GLU A 267 7.81 4.01 -18.68
CA GLU A 267 8.88 3.03 -18.86
C GLU A 267 8.37 1.71 -19.47
N ALA A 268 7.17 1.27 -19.09
CA ALA A 268 6.60 0.03 -19.57
C ALA A 268 6.19 0.11 -21.05
N ILE A 269 5.67 1.27 -21.49
CA ILE A 269 5.33 1.57 -22.90
C ILE A 269 6.60 1.72 -23.73
N ALA A 270 7.61 2.45 -23.26
CA ALA A 270 8.87 2.68 -23.99
C ALA A 270 9.62 1.38 -24.32
N ARG A 271 9.32 0.27 -23.63
CA ARG A 271 9.91 -1.05 -23.88
C ARG A 271 9.05 -1.97 -24.76
N GLN A 272 7.97 -1.47 -25.36
CA GLN A 272 7.28 -2.21 -26.40
C GLN A 272 8.23 -2.42 -27.59
N PRO A 273 8.39 -3.66 -28.10
CA PRO A 273 9.13 -3.86 -29.33
C PRO A 273 8.45 -3.03 -30.42
N VAL A 274 9.24 -2.26 -31.17
CA VAL A 274 8.73 -1.53 -32.33
C VAL A 274 8.30 -2.60 -33.34
N SER A 275 7.00 -2.64 -33.63
CA SER A 275 6.39 -3.51 -34.63
C SER A 275 6.89 -3.19 -36.03
#